data_AF-A0AAW8RBD8-F1
#
_entry.id   AF-A0AAW8RBD8-F1
#
_cell.length_a   1.000
_cell.length_b   1.000
_cell.length_c   1.000
_cell.angle_alpha   90.00
_cell.angle_beta   90.00
_cell.angle_gamma   90.00
#
_symmetry.space_group_name_H-M   'P 1'
#
loop_
_entity.id
_entity.type
_entity.pdbx_description
1 polymer ?
#
loop_
_entity_poly.entity_id
_entity_poly.type
_entity_poly.pdbx_seq_one_letter_code
_entity_poly.pdbx_strand_id
1 'polypeptide(L)'
;MRNYYFLEYGSSKCVSVVENDLEERFKLEFNKHGDHLLGSCINYSGKYADQMLIKQNLYGEEWQYPEHKEYETIVAISFVEGRDKEKMNKIETIKKWFTELEHVQLLKEETLKG
;
A
#
# COMPACT_ATOMS: atom_id res chain seq x y z
N MET A 1 23.61 10.59 -0.85
CA MET A 1 22.95 9.31 -1.20
C MET A 1 21.48 9.48 -0.96
N ARG A 2 20.66 9.13 -1.95
CA ARG A 2 19.21 9.28 -1.88
C ARG A 2 18.64 7.91 -1.59
N ASN A 3 18.02 7.72 -0.43
CA ASN A 3 17.39 6.45 -0.10
C ASN A 3 15.94 6.44 -0.61
N TYR A 4 15.53 5.31 -1.16
CA TYR A 4 14.16 5.02 -1.56
C TYR A 4 13.62 3.92 -0.65
N TYR A 5 12.44 4.13 -0.10
CA TYR A 5 11.85 3.18 0.84
C TYR A 5 10.54 2.63 0.27
N PHE A 6 10.33 1.35 0.49
CA PHE A 6 9.16 0.64 0.02
C PHE A 6 8.58 -0.22 1.13
N LEU A 7 7.25 -0.23 1.25
CA LEU A 7 6.51 -1.14 2.11
C LEU A 7 5.49 -1.90 1.26
N GLU A 8 5.37 -3.19 1.51
CA GLU A 8 4.30 -4.03 0.96
C GLU A 8 3.53 -4.69 2.09
N TYR A 9 2.21 -4.56 2.04
CA TYR A 9 1.28 -5.20 2.96
C TYR A 9 0.31 -6.09 2.22
N GLY A 10 -0.08 -7.18 2.88
CA GLY A 10 -1.14 -8.08 2.47
C GLY A 10 -2.37 -7.88 3.34
N SER A 11 -3.54 -7.92 2.73
CA SER A 11 -4.82 -7.85 3.42
C SER A 11 -5.68 -9.06 3.08
N SER A 12 -6.29 -9.66 4.09
CA SER A 12 -7.28 -10.74 3.94
C SER A 12 -8.66 -10.25 3.52
N LYS A 13 -8.82 -8.94 3.27
CA LYS A 13 -10.05 -8.29 2.82
C LYS A 13 -9.89 -7.74 1.41
N CYS A 14 -11.01 -7.57 0.72
CA CYS A 14 -11.06 -6.98 -0.60
C CYS A 14 -10.66 -5.49 -0.61
N VAL A 15 -10.29 -4.99 -1.79
CA VAL A 15 -9.83 -3.61 -2.02
C VAL A 15 -10.78 -2.57 -1.40
N SER A 16 -12.09 -2.74 -1.57
CA SER A 16 -13.09 -1.78 -1.08
C SER A 16 -13.15 -1.67 0.45
N VAL A 17 -12.86 -2.76 1.18
CA VAL A 17 -12.82 -2.73 2.65
C VAL A 17 -11.57 -2.01 3.11
N VAL A 18 -10.42 -2.30 2.48
CA VAL A 18 -9.16 -1.62 2.77
C VAL A 18 -9.26 -0.12 2.44
N GLU A 19 -9.86 0.23 1.31
CA GLU A 19 -10.20 1.61 0.95
C GLU A 19 -10.99 2.29 2.07
N ASN A 20 -12.14 1.70 2.44
CA ASN A 20 -13.05 2.32 3.40
C ASN A 20 -12.40 2.52 4.78
N ASP A 21 -11.62 1.55 5.27
CA ASP A 21 -10.90 1.70 6.54
C ASP A 21 -9.89 2.86 6.48
N LEU A 22 -9.19 3.03 5.35
CA LEU A 22 -8.22 4.11 5.17
C LEU A 22 -8.88 5.48 5.01
N GLU A 23 -10.01 5.56 4.29
CA GLU A 23 -10.81 6.77 4.14
C GLU A 23 -11.47 7.18 5.46
N GLU A 24 -12.13 6.25 6.16
CA GLU A 24 -12.89 6.55 7.37
C GLU A 24 -11.99 6.87 8.56
N ARG A 25 -10.95 6.05 8.80
CA ARG A 25 -10.09 6.17 10.00
C ARG A 25 -8.99 7.20 9.83
N PHE A 26 -8.41 7.31 8.64
CA PHE A 26 -7.22 8.14 8.40
C PHE A 26 -7.48 9.32 7.45
N LYS A 27 -8.71 9.46 6.95
CA LYS A 27 -9.13 10.58 6.09
C LYS A 27 -8.27 10.71 4.83
N LEU A 28 -7.91 9.56 4.25
CA LEU A 28 -7.25 9.52 2.94
C LEU A 28 -8.31 9.67 1.83
N GLU A 29 -7.90 10.23 0.71
CA GLU A 29 -8.72 10.34 -0.50
C GLU A 29 -7.98 9.63 -1.63
N PHE A 30 -8.63 8.63 -2.24
CA PHE A 30 -8.03 7.82 -3.29
C PHE A 30 -8.53 8.23 -4.67
N ASN A 31 -7.67 8.14 -5.69
CA ASN A 31 -8.13 8.18 -7.07
C ASN A 31 -8.38 6.75 -7.54
N LYS A 32 -9.59 6.52 -8.02
CA LYS A 32 -10.01 5.22 -8.56
C LYS A 32 -9.51 5.10 -9.99
N HIS A 33 -8.73 4.05 -10.26
CA HIS A 33 -8.32 3.71 -11.61
C HIS A 33 -8.79 2.28 -11.90
N GLY A 34 -9.84 2.15 -12.71
CA GLY A 34 -10.17 0.87 -13.32
C GLY A 34 -9.32 0.70 -14.57
N ASP A 35 -8.33 -0.20 -14.53
CA ASP A 35 -7.58 -0.59 -15.72
C ASP A 35 -7.97 -2.03 -16.11
N HIS A 36 -8.36 -2.22 -17.37
CA HIS A 36 -8.70 -3.54 -17.92
C HIS A 36 -7.55 -4.55 -17.82
N LEU A 37 -6.30 -4.09 -17.62
CA LEU A 37 -5.13 -4.95 -17.49
C LEU A 37 -4.77 -5.31 -16.04
N LEU A 38 -5.19 -4.51 -15.05
CA LEU A 38 -4.74 -4.64 -13.66
C LEU A 38 -5.88 -4.92 -12.66
N GLY A 39 -7.13 -4.93 -13.14
CA GLY A 39 -8.31 -5.03 -12.28
C GLY A 39 -8.63 -3.73 -11.56
N SER A 40 -9.54 -3.81 -10.58
CA SER A 40 -9.86 -2.65 -9.75
C SER A 40 -8.66 -2.31 -8.86
N CYS A 41 -8.01 -1.18 -9.13
CA CYS A 41 -6.98 -0.62 -8.28
C CYS A 41 -7.33 0.81 -7.88
N ILE A 42 -6.84 1.20 -6.72
CA ILE A 42 -6.97 2.57 -6.24
C ILE A 42 -5.59 3.06 -5.83
N ASN A 43 -5.35 4.35 -6.05
CA ASN A 43 -4.08 4.96 -5.69
C ASN A 43 -4.28 6.15 -4.75
N TYR A 44 -3.27 6.39 -3.93
CA TYR A 44 -3.15 7.58 -3.12
C TYR A 44 -1.77 8.19 -3.36
N SER A 45 -1.72 9.50 -3.46
CA SER A 45 -0.49 10.28 -3.47
C SER A 45 -0.74 11.54 -2.67
N GLY A 46 0.14 11.84 -1.71
CA GLY A 46 -0.04 13.03 -0.90
C GLY A 46 0.86 13.10 0.32
N LYS A 47 0.32 13.67 1.39
CA LYS A 47 1.06 13.99 2.62
C LYS A 47 1.77 12.79 3.24
N TYR A 48 1.17 11.60 3.18
CA TYR A 48 1.61 10.45 3.96
C TYR A 48 2.40 9.42 3.15
N ALA A 49 2.36 9.48 1.82
CA ALA A 49 3.12 8.61 0.93
C ALA A 49 3.25 9.30 -0.42
N ASP A 50 4.37 9.10 -1.10
CA ASP A 50 4.52 9.66 -2.45
C ASP A 50 3.63 8.88 -3.41
N GLN A 51 3.58 7.56 -3.27
CA GLN A 51 2.54 6.72 -3.85
C GLN A 51 2.14 5.58 -2.90
N MET A 52 0.85 5.26 -2.90
CA MET A 52 0.26 4.06 -2.32
C MET A 52 -0.68 3.46 -3.36
N LEU A 53 -0.48 2.20 -3.71
CA LEU A 53 -1.30 1.45 -4.65
C LEU A 53 -1.96 0.29 -3.91
N ILE A 54 -3.27 0.19 -4.01
CA ILE A 54 -4.07 -0.89 -3.44
C ILE A 54 -4.73 -1.65 -4.59
N LYS A 55 -4.50 -2.96 -4.65
CA LYS A 55 -4.92 -3.81 -5.78
C LYS A 55 -5.27 -5.21 -5.33
N GLN A 56 -6.11 -5.88 -6.10
CA GLN A 56 -6.40 -7.30 -5.91
C GLN A 56 -5.15 -8.15 -6.18
N ASN A 57 -4.95 -9.19 -5.38
CA ASN A 57 -3.86 -10.13 -5.57
C ASN A 57 -4.16 -11.17 -6.67
N LEU A 58 -5.41 -11.62 -6.75
CA LEU A 58 -5.91 -12.48 -7.82
C LEU A 58 -6.66 -11.63 -8.85
N TYR A 59 -6.20 -11.63 -10.10
CA TYR A 59 -6.89 -10.99 -11.20
C TYR A 59 -7.18 -12.01 -12.31
N GLY A 60 -8.47 -12.23 -12.60
CA GLY A 60 -8.88 -13.34 -13.46
C GLY A 60 -8.49 -14.68 -12.83
N GLU A 61 -7.50 -15.35 -13.40
CA GLU A 61 -6.94 -16.62 -12.90
C GLU A 61 -5.48 -16.49 -12.45
N GLU A 62 -4.89 -15.28 -12.51
CA GLU A 62 -3.47 -15.04 -12.25
C GLU A 62 -3.24 -14.38 -10.90
N TRP A 63 -2.30 -14.94 -10.12
CA TRP A 63 -1.85 -14.36 -8.86
C TRP A 63 -0.68 -13.42 -9.12
N GLN A 64 -0.81 -12.16 -8.68
CA GLN A 64 0.29 -11.20 -8.78
C GLN A 64 1.42 -11.51 -7.81
N TYR A 65 1.08 -12.02 -6.62
CA TYR A 65 2.03 -12.50 -5.62
C TYR A 65 1.68 -13.96 -5.24
N PRO A 66 2.15 -14.95 -6.01
CA PRO A 66 1.82 -16.36 -5.82
C PRO A 66 2.26 -16.95 -4.47
N GLU A 67 3.20 -16.32 -3.79
CA GLU A 67 3.70 -16.68 -2.46
C GLU A 67 2.80 -16.18 -1.32
N HIS A 68 1.83 -15.31 -1.64
CA HIS A 68 0.99 -14.58 -0.69
C HIS A 68 -0.51 -14.75 -0.98
N LYS A 69 -0.92 -15.95 -1.42
CA LYS A 69 -2.31 -16.24 -1.86
C LYS A 69 -3.36 -16.15 -0.75
N GLU A 70 -2.93 -16.17 0.51
CA GLU A 70 -3.76 -15.94 1.68
C GLU A 70 -4.30 -14.51 1.77
N TYR A 71 -3.68 -13.57 1.04
CA TYR A 71 -4.13 -12.18 0.96
C TYR A 71 -4.89 -11.92 -0.33
N GLU A 72 -6.10 -11.38 -0.18
CA GLU A 72 -6.96 -10.98 -1.29
C GLU A 72 -6.48 -9.66 -1.91
N THR A 73 -5.90 -8.78 -1.10
CA THR A 73 -5.47 -7.43 -1.51
C THR A 73 -4.02 -7.19 -1.13
N ILE A 74 -3.29 -6.51 -2.02
CA ILE A 74 -1.92 -6.05 -1.79
C ILE A 74 -1.91 -4.52 -1.76
N VAL A 75 -1.19 -3.97 -0.78
CA VAL A 75 -0.94 -2.54 -0.64
C VAL A 75 0.56 -2.29 -0.79
N ALA A 76 0.95 -1.61 -1.86
CA ALA A 76 2.34 -1.24 -2.13
C ALA A 76 2.53 0.26 -1.94
N ILE A 77 3.54 0.66 -1.17
CA ILE A 77 3.75 2.06 -0.75
C ILE A 77 5.20 2.45 -1.02
N SER A 78 5.41 3.65 -1.58
CA SER A 78 6.73 4.19 -1.87
C SER A 78 6.97 5.56 -1.25
N PHE A 79 8.21 5.77 -0.81
CA PHE A 79 8.73 7.01 -0.23
C PHE A 79 10.05 7.37 -0.91
N VAL A 80 9.97 8.23 -1.91
CA VAL A 80 11.01 8.55 -2.90
C VAL A 80 11.47 10.01 -2.75
N GLU A 81 10.53 10.91 -2.45
CA GLU A 81 10.73 12.35 -2.38
C GLU A 81 11.00 12.84 -0.94
N GLY A 82 11.70 13.97 -0.83
CA GLY A 82 12.03 14.59 0.46
C GLY A 82 13.27 14.04 1.16
N ARG A 83 13.52 14.54 2.37
CA ARG A 83 14.67 14.14 3.20
C ARG A 83 14.40 12.81 3.90
N ASP A 84 15.43 12.02 4.15
CA ASP A 84 15.27 10.69 4.78
C ASP A 84 14.53 10.77 6.13
N LYS A 85 14.76 11.80 6.94
CA LYS A 85 14.02 12.00 8.20
C LYS A 85 12.51 12.17 7.95
N GLU A 86 12.11 12.88 6.90
CA GLU A 86 10.70 13.08 6.56
C GLU A 86 10.08 11.77 6.06
N LYS A 87 10.82 11.01 5.25
CA LYS A 87 10.39 9.68 4.77
C LYS A 87 10.20 8.70 5.92
N MET A 88 11.15 8.64 6.86
CA MET A 88 11.04 7.77 8.03
C MET A 88 9.82 8.13 8.88
N ASN A 89 9.53 9.42 9.09
CA ASN A 89 8.32 9.84 9.80
C ASN A 89 7.03 9.38 9.08
N LYS A 90 6.99 9.46 7.74
CA LYS A 90 5.86 8.96 6.94
C LYS A 90 5.72 7.43 7.09
N ILE A 91 6.82 6.69 6.98
CA ILE A 91 6.88 5.22 7.15
C ILE A 91 6.34 4.81 8.53
N GLU A 92 6.82 5.44 9.60
CA GLU A 92 6.37 5.16 10.97
C GLU A 92 4.88 5.46 11.16
N THR A 93 4.39 6.54 10.55
CA THR A 93 2.96 6.89 10.59
C THR A 93 2.11 5.81 9.92
N ILE A 94 2.48 5.40 8.71
CA ILE A 94 1.78 4.33 7.97
C ILE A 94 1.84 3.00 8.73
N LYS A 95 3.01 2.62 9.26
CA LYS A 95 3.15 1.39 10.07
C LYS A 95 2.21 1.41 11.26
N LYS A 96 2.14 2.52 11.98
CA LYS A 96 1.22 2.67 13.12
C LYS A 96 -0.24 2.51 12.70
N TRP A 97 -0.67 3.17 11.63
CA TRP A 97 -2.03 3.02 11.11
C TRP A 97 -2.36 1.59 10.74
N PHE A 98 -1.44 0.90 10.07
CA PHE A 98 -1.65 -0.46 9.61
C PHE A 98 -1.65 -1.47 10.76
N THR A 99 -0.96 -1.19 11.88
CA THR A 99 -1.09 -2.02 13.10
C THR A 99 -2.48 -1.93 13.76
N GLU A 100 -3.26 -0.89 13.46
CA GLU A 100 -4.64 -0.75 13.95
C GLU A 100 -5.66 -1.50 13.06
N LEU A 101 -5.20 -2.09 11.95
CA LEU A 101 -6.01 -2.86 11.01
C LEU A 101 -5.66 -4.35 11.13
N GLU A 102 -6.42 -5.10 11.94
CA GLU A 102 -6.15 -6.52 12.24
C GLU A 102 -6.08 -7.44 11.00
N HIS A 103 -6.67 -7.02 9.90
CA HIS A 103 -6.72 -7.79 8.66
C HIS A 103 -5.57 -7.48 7.69
N VAL A 104 -4.64 -6.61 8.08
CA VAL A 104 -3.49 -6.17 7.27
C VAL A 104 -2.17 -6.60 7.93
N GLN A 105 -1.26 -7.15 7.14
CA GLN A 105 0.03 -7.64 7.61
C GLN A 105 1.17 -7.15 6.72
N LEU A 106 2.29 -6.74 7.33
CA LEU A 106 3.50 -6.35 6.61
C LEU A 106 4.15 -7.59 5.98
N LEU A 107 4.34 -7.56 4.67
CA LEU A 107 4.98 -8.63 3.90
C LEU A 107 6.45 -8.31 3.62
N LYS A 108 6.72 -7.06 3.24
CA LYS A 108 8.06 -6.62 2.84
C LYS A 108 8.32 -5.18 3.27
N GLU A 109 9.55 -4.93 3.70
CA GLU A 109 10.12 -3.61 3.88
C GLU A 109 11.49 -3.57 3.21
N GLU A 110 11.70 -2.61 2.33
CA GLU A 110 12.90 -2.52 1.51
C GLU A 110 13.44 -1.09 1.45
N THR A 111 14.77 -0.96 1.47
CA THR A 111 15.47 0.31 1.27
C THR A 111 16.48 0.15 0.15
N LEU A 112 16.35 0.99 -0.88
CA LEU A 112 17.29 1.07 -1.99
C LEU A 112 18.15 2.33 -1.85
N LYS A 113 19.47 2.17 -1.99
CA LYS A 113 20.43 3.26 -1.98
C LYS A 113 20.66 3.76 -3.40
N GLY A 114 20.36 5.03 -3.65
CA GLY A 114 20.70 5.76 -4.87
C GLY A 114 21.88 6.70 -4.73
#